data_AF-A0A1B1TFR5-F1
#
_entry.id   AF-A0A1B1TFR5-F1
#
_cell.length_a   1.000
_cell.length_b   1.000
_cell.length_c   1.000
_cell.angle_alpha   90.00
_cell.angle_beta   90.00
_cell.angle_gamma   90.00
#
_symmetry.space_group_name_H-M   'P 1'
#
loop_
_entity.id
_entity.type
_entity.pdbx_description
1 polymer ?
#
loop_
_entity_poly.entity_id
_entity_poly.type
_entity_poly.pdbx_seq_one_letter_code
_entity_poly.pdbx_strand_id
1 'polypeptide(L)'
;MIGKDIQISDKFLEKGNFDDKDILLVDREILAFQVDTKNGKLWFPTIRGILYWLPEIKWAAVDHGAIPFLLNGADCMGAGIHLTDISIKSGDLMWIKDEEHGKPLAIGIAIVDGEEMIKMKKGKAAETIHWIGDELWELET
;
A
#
# COMPACT_ATOMS: atom_id res chain seq x y z
N MET A 1 -5.02 -0.69 -11.42
CA MET A 1 -4.05 -1.78 -11.64
C MET A 1 -2.72 -1.11 -11.97
N ILE A 2 -1.66 -1.37 -11.21
CA ILE A 2 -0.34 -0.82 -11.53
C ILE A 2 0.19 -1.63 -12.71
N GLY A 3 0.17 -1.03 -13.91
CA GLY A 3 0.37 -1.72 -15.18
C GLY A 3 1.82 -2.07 -15.47
N LYS A 4 2.34 -3.11 -14.82
CA LYS A 4 3.54 -3.82 -15.27
C LYS A 4 3.13 -5.12 -15.95
N ASP A 5 3.69 -5.41 -17.12
CA ASP A 5 3.60 -6.72 -17.75
C ASP A 5 4.30 -7.73 -16.83
N ILE A 6 3.52 -8.53 -16.10
CA ILE A 6 4.05 -9.62 -15.29
C ILE A 6 4.39 -10.75 -16.28
N GLN A 7 5.66 -11.13 -16.40
CA GLN A 7 6.04 -12.38 -17.05
C GLN A 7 5.57 -13.56 -16.18
N ILE A 8 4.37 -14.06 -16.48
CA ILE A 8 3.70 -15.13 -15.73
C ILE A 8 4.12 -16.53 -16.22
N SER A 9 4.80 -16.66 -17.37
CA SER A 9 4.94 -17.94 -18.08
C SER A 9 5.60 -19.08 -17.29
N ASP A 10 6.45 -18.76 -16.31
CA ASP A 10 7.19 -19.75 -15.50
C ASP A 10 6.88 -19.69 -13.99
N LYS A 11 5.87 -18.92 -13.57
CA LYS A 11 5.55 -18.72 -12.14
C LYS A 11 4.32 -19.51 -11.72
N PHE A 12 4.38 -20.11 -10.53
CA PHE A 12 3.23 -20.79 -9.96
C PHE A 12 2.31 -19.78 -9.26
N LEU A 13 1.04 -19.73 -9.67
CA LEU A 13 0.04 -18.83 -9.12
C LEU A 13 -0.98 -19.62 -8.29
N GLU A 14 -1.19 -19.18 -7.05
CA GLU A 14 -2.21 -19.72 -6.16
C GLU A 14 -3.08 -18.61 -5.59
N LYS A 15 -4.37 -18.89 -5.43
CA LYS A 15 -5.29 -18.01 -4.72
C LYS A 15 -5.58 -18.61 -3.36
N GLY A 16 -5.36 -17.83 -2.31
CA GLY A 16 -5.72 -18.16 -0.94
C GLY A 16 -6.79 -17.22 -0.38
N ASN A 17 -7.18 -17.46 0.86
CA ASN A 17 -8.02 -16.55 1.64
C ASN A 17 -7.39 -16.33 3.02
N PHE A 18 -7.38 -15.08 3.48
CA PHE A 18 -6.86 -14.67 4.78
C PHE A 18 -7.73 -13.54 5.32
N ASP A 19 -8.32 -13.71 6.51
CA ASP A 19 -9.16 -12.70 7.17
C ASP A 19 -10.20 -12.07 6.23
N ASP A 20 -11.00 -12.93 5.58
CA ASP A 20 -12.00 -12.59 4.56
C ASP A 20 -11.47 -11.89 3.28
N LYS A 21 -10.15 -11.72 3.16
CA LYS A 21 -9.47 -11.17 1.97
C LYS A 21 -8.96 -12.29 1.10
N ASP A 22 -9.21 -12.18 -0.20
CA ASP A 22 -8.54 -13.04 -1.17
C ASP A 22 -7.08 -12.60 -1.32
N ILE A 23 -6.15 -13.55 -1.31
CA ILE A 23 -4.71 -13.30 -1.49
C ILE A 23 -4.20 -14.05 -2.73
N LEU A 24 -3.20 -13.47 -3.39
CA LEU A 24 -2.52 -14.04 -4.54
C LEU A 24 -1.09 -14.38 -4.14
N LEU A 25 -0.78 -15.67 -4.22
CA LEU A 25 0.56 -16.19 -4.01
C LEU A 25 1.23 -16.39 -5.36
N VAL A 26 2.50 -15.99 -5.44
CA VAL A 26 3.36 -16.13 -6.60
C VAL A 26 4.62 -16.85 -6.11
N ASP A 27 4.84 -18.07 -6.59
CA ASP A 27 5.92 -18.95 -6.10
C ASP A 27 5.93 -19.09 -4.56
N ARG A 28 4.72 -19.23 -3.98
CA ARG A 28 4.44 -19.34 -2.53
C ARG A 28 4.66 -18.07 -1.71
N GLU A 29 5.00 -16.94 -2.32
CA GLU A 29 5.02 -15.65 -1.63
C GLU A 29 3.70 -14.91 -1.85
N ILE A 30 3.09 -14.37 -0.79
CA ILE A 30 1.88 -13.55 -0.91
C ILE A 30 2.28 -12.17 -1.45
N LEU A 31 1.92 -11.86 -2.68
CA LEU A 31 2.33 -10.62 -3.34
C LEU A 31 1.18 -9.66 -3.61
N ALA A 32 -0.06 -10.13 -3.60
CA ALA A 32 -1.22 -9.26 -3.73
C ALA A 32 -2.38 -9.73 -2.89
N PHE A 33 -3.26 -8.80 -2.58
CA PHE A 33 -4.47 -9.00 -1.79
C PHE A 33 -5.61 -8.22 -2.42
N GLN A 34 -6.82 -8.73 -2.24
CA GLN A 34 -8.03 -8.10 -2.73
C GLN A 34 -8.64 -7.25 -1.62
N VAL A 35 -8.89 -5.98 -1.93
CA VAL A 35 -9.45 -5.00 -1.01
C VAL A 35 -10.84 -4.59 -1.48
N ASP A 36 -11.79 -4.60 -0.55
CA ASP A 36 -13.11 -4.01 -0.76
C ASP A 36 -13.01 -2.49 -0.75
N THR A 37 -13.30 -1.87 -1.89
CA THR A 37 -13.36 -0.41 -2.03
C THR A 37 -14.78 0.03 -2.34
N LYS A 38 -15.05 1.34 -2.28
CA LYS A 38 -16.33 1.92 -2.71
C LYS A 38 -16.68 1.59 -4.16
N ASN A 39 -15.67 1.29 -5.00
CA ASN A 39 -15.82 0.97 -6.42
C ASN A 39 -15.80 -0.54 -6.69
N GLY A 40 -15.94 -1.36 -5.64
CA GLY A 40 -15.86 -2.82 -5.70
C GLY A 40 -14.52 -3.37 -5.26
N LYS A 41 -14.30 -4.66 -5.51
CA LYS A 41 -13.09 -5.38 -5.11
C LYS A 41 -11.93 -5.13 -6.07
N LEU A 42 -10.81 -4.64 -5.54
CA LEU A 42 -9.60 -4.35 -6.32
C LEU A 42 -8.42 -5.16 -5.80
N TRP A 43 -7.62 -5.70 -6.71
CA TRP A 43 -6.33 -6.29 -6.37
C TRP A 43 -5.27 -5.21 -6.22
N PHE A 44 -4.47 -5.30 -5.17
CA PHE A 44 -3.34 -4.42 -4.92
C PHE A 44 -2.15 -5.21 -4.37
N PRO A 45 -0.91 -4.78 -4.62
CA PRO A 45 0.25 -5.43 -4.04
C PRO A 45 0.26 -5.33 -2.51
N THR A 46 0.63 -6.41 -1.83
CA THR A 46 1.03 -6.34 -0.41
C THR A 46 2.36 -5.60 -0.30
N ILE A 47 2.88 -5.37 0.91
CA ILE A 47 4.18 -4.71 1.08
C ILE A 47 5.30 -5.51 0.40
N ARG A 48 5.24 -6.84 0.44
CA ARG A 48 6.15 -7.70 -0.34
C ARG A 48 5.91 -7.62 -1.83
N GLY A 49 4.66 -7.52 -2.25
CA GLY A 49 4.33 -7.20 -3.65
C GLY A 49 4.97 -5.90 -4.13
N ILE A 50 4.99 -4.86 -3.30
CA ILE A 50 5.67 -3.59 -3.61
C ILE A 50 7.18 -3.80 -3.74
N LEU A 51 7.80 -4.53 -2.81
CA LEU A 51 9.23 -4.85 -2.88
C LEU A 51 9.59 -5.70 -4.10
N TYR A 52 8.69 -6.61 -4.50
CA TYR A 52 8.88 -7.52 -5.61
C TYR A 52 8.71 -6.83 -6.97
N TRP A 53 7.62 -6.07 -7.15
CA TRP A 53 7.30 -5.44 -8.43
C TRP A 53 7.90 -4.04 -8.62
N LEU A 54 8.32 -3.38 -7.53
CA LEU A 54 8.88 -2.02 -7.52
C LEU A 54 8.03 -1.05 -8.36
N PRO A 55 6.75 -0.83 -8.01
CA PRO A 55 5.90 0.09 -8.73
C PRO A 55 6.35 1.55 -8.54
N GLU A 56 6.22 2.37 -9.57
CA GLU A 56 6.65 3.78 -9.56
C GLU A 56 5.49 4.77 -9.32
N ILE A 57 4.26 4.26 -9.16
CA ILE A 57 3.02 5.03 -9.03
C ILE A 57 2.25 4.65 -7.76
N LYS A 58 1.23 5.43 -7.44
CA LYS A 58 0.31 5.23 -6.32
C LYS A 58 1.01 5.17 -4.97
N TRP A 59 1.94 6.10 -4.73
CA TRP A 59 2.68 6.19 -3.47
C TRP A 59 2.59 7.55 -2.80
N ALA A 60 2.72 7.58 -1.47
CA ALA A 60 2.97 8.79 -0.68
C ALA A 60 4.23 8.58 0.20
N ALA A 61 5.10 9.58 0.26
CA ALA A 61 6.30 9.57 1.07
C ALA A 61 6.06 10.34 2.37
N VAL A 62 6.44 9.74 3.49
CA VAL A 62 6.28 10.31 4.83
C VAL A 62 7.60 10.61 5.52
N ASP A 63 7.58 11.63 6.38
CA ASP A 63 8.70 11.96 7.25
C ASP A 63 9.01 10.85 8.28
N HIS A 64 10.20 10.93 8.89
CA HIS A 64 10.66 9.98 9.91
C HIS A 64 9.74 9.93 11.15
N GLY A 65 9.08 11.03 11.49
CA GLY A 65 8.20 11.13 12.65
C GLY A 65 6.92 10.31 12.50
N ALA A 66 6.43 10.11 11.27
CA ALA A 66 5.26 9.30 10.98
C ALA A 66 5.52 7.78 11.07
N ILE A 67 6.76 7.34 10.87
CA ILE A 67 7.11 5.91 10.73
C ILE A 67 6.65 5.07 11.93
N PRO A 68 6.95 5.42 13.20
CA PRO A 68 6.55 4.59 14.33
C PRO A 68 5.03 4.44 14.46
N PHE A 69 4.26 5.42 14.03
CA PHE A 69 2.79 5.35 14.07
C PHE A 69 2.26 4.38 13.02
N LEU A 70 2.80 4.44 11.79
CA LEU A 70 2.41 3.53 10.71
C LEU A 70 2.75 2.08 11.04
N LEU A 71 3.91 1.82 11.65
CA LEU A 71 4.31 0.48 12.09
C LEU A 71 3.43 -0.07 13.23
N ASN A 72 2.63 0.78 13.88
CA ASN A 72 1.64 0.38 14.87
C ASN A 72 0.19 0.41 14.32
N GLY A 73 0.03 0.46 12.99
CA GLY A 73 -1.27 0.43 12.33
C GLY A 73 -2.08 1.73 12.40
N ALA A 74 -1.45 2.85 12.78
CA ALA A 74 -2.12 4.14 12.72
C ALA A 74 -2.37 4.57 11.27
N ASP A 75 -3.39 5.41 11.08
CA ASP A 75 -3.66 6.03 9.79
C ASP A 75 -2.58 7.05 9.40
N CYS A 76 -2.40 7.21 8.10
CA CYS A 76 -1.45 8.17 7.57
C CYS A 76 -2.02 9.59 7.64
N MET A 77 -1.34 10.44 8.43
CA MET A 77 -1.72 11.83 8.62
C MET A 77 -1.05 12.71 7.56
N GLY A 78 -1.80 13.62 6.95
CA GLY A 78 -1.26 14.48 5.88
C GLY A 78 -0.13 15.41 6.35
N ALA A 79 -0.05 15.70 7.65
CA ALA A 79 1.03 16.52 8.22
C ALA A 79 2.44 15.93 7.98
N GLY A 80 2.54 14.60 7.87
CA GLY A 80 3.80 13.90 7.61
C GLY A 80 4.06 13.62 6.13
N ILE A 81 3.15 14.00 5.20
CA ILE A 81 3.33 13.75 3.76
C ILE A 81 3.94 14.98 3.10
N HIS A 82 5.08 14.80 2.44
CA HIS A 82 5.78 15.88 1.73
C HIS A 82 5.85 15.65 0.22
N LEU A 83 5.82 14.40 -0.21
CA LEU A 83 5.75 14.02 -1.62
C LEU A 83 4.75 12.90 -1.82
N THR A 84 4.07 12.90 -2.96
CA THR A 84 3.15 11.84 -3.35
C THR A 84 3.00 11.79 -4.86
N ASP A 85 2.49 10.67 -5.37
CA ASP A 85 1.98 10.59 -6.73
C ASP A 85 0.69 11.44 -6.84
N ILE A 86 0.80 12.56 -7.55
CA ILE A 86 -0.32 13.52 -7.74
C ILE A 86 -1.51 12.92 -8.50
N SER A 87 -1.33 11.78 -9.17
CA SER A 87 -2.41 11.06 -9.85
C SER A 87 -3.32 10.28 -8.89
N ILE A 88 -2.97 10.18 -7.61
CA ILE A 88 -3.81 9.57 -6.58
C ILE A 88 -5.08 10.39 -6.41
N LYS A 89 -6.23 9.71 -6.47
CA LYS A 89 -7.55 10.27 -6.18
C LYS A 89 -8.10 9.70 -4.88
N SER A 90 -8.97 10.47 -4.22
CA SER A 90 -9.73 9.96 -3.07
C SER A 90 -10.41 8.64 -3.40
N GLY A 91 -10.21 7.64 -2.55
CA GLY A 91 -10.67 6.26 -2.72
C GLY A 91 -9.68 5.32 -3.42
N ASP A 92 -8.57 5.82 -3.96
CA ASP A 92 -7.54 4.98 -4.57
C ASP A 92 -6.77 4.19 -3.52
N LEU A 93 -6.37 2.97 -3.88
CA LEU A 93 -5.35 2.22 -3.14
C LEU A 93 -3.97 2.78 -3.45
N MET A 94 -3.15 2.91 -2.41
CA MET A 94 -1.81 3.48 -2.47
C MET A 94 -0.86 2.84 -1.45
N TRP A 95 0.45 2.95 -1.67
CA TRP A 95 1.47 2.47 -0.74
C TRP A 95 2.27 3.62 -0.12
N ILE A 96 2.49 3.56 1.18
CA ILE A 96 3.16 4.59 1.97
C ILE A 96 4.62 4.17 2.12
N LYS A 97 5.54 5.11 1.91
CA LYS A 97 6.97 4.86 1.99
C LYS A 97 7.68 5.90 2.85
N ASP A 98 8.82 5.51 3.39
CA ASP A 98 9.77 6.44 3.99
C ASP A 98 10.32 7.41 2.93
N GLU A 99 10.36 8.70 3.23
CA GLU A 99 10.88 9.72 2.32
C GLU A 99 12.38 9.61 2.08
N GLU A 100 13.16 9.15 3.08
CA GLU A 100 14.62 9.14 3.01
C GLU A 100 15.13 7.94 2.18
N HIS A 101 14.62 6.75 2.45
CA HIS A 101 15.10 5.52 1.83
C HIS A 101 14.14 4.93 0.78
N GLY A 102 12.92 5.46 0.67
CA GLY A 102 11.90 4.94 -0.25
C GLY A 102 11.35 3.56 0.11
N LYS A 103 11.63 3.06 1.32
CA LYS A 103 11.18 1.74 1.77
C LYS A 103 9.66 1.74 1.99
N PRO A 104 8.92 0.74 1.50
CA PRO A 104 7.50 0.63 1.77
C PRO A 104 7.26 0.34 3.26
N LEU A 105 6.24 0.98 3.83
CA LEU A 105 5.89 0.90 5.25
C LEU A 105 4.48 0.34 5.46
N ALA A 106 3.55 0.76 4.60
CA ALA A 106 2.15 0.43 4.71
C ALA A 106 1.43 0.54 3.36
N ILE A 107 0.23 -0.01 3.28
CA ILE A 107 -0.76 0.16 2.22
C ILE A 107 -1.97 0.86 2.82
N GLY A 108 -2.58 1.76 2.06
CA GLY A 108 -3.75 2.50 2.50
C GLY A 108 -4.72 2.87 1.38
N ILE A 109 -5.89 3.36 1.79
CA ILE A 109 -6.91 3.96 0.93
C ILE A 109 -6.82 5.47 1.08
N ALA A 110 -6.58 6.17 -0.02
CA ALA A 110 -6.53 7.63 -0.03
C ALA A 110 -7.87 8.24 0.39
N ILE A 111 -7.85 9.23 1.27
CA ILE A 111 -9.04 9.97 1.72
C ILE A 111 -9.18 11.29 0.96
N VAL A 112 -8.05 11.86 0.55
CA VAL A 112 -7.98 13.06 -0.30
C VAL A 112 -7.13 12.77 -1.54
N ASP A 113 -7.19 13.65 -2.52
CA ASP A 113 -6.33 13.59 -3.71
C ASP A 113 -4.86 13.86 -3.36
N GLY A 114 -3.94 13.32 -4.17
CA GLY A 114 -2.50 13.47 -3.94
C GLY A 114 -2.03 14.94 -3.87
N GLU A 115 -2.58 15.82 -4.71
CA GLU A 115 -2.28 17.26 -4.64
C GLU A 115 -2.69 17.90 -3.30
N GLU A 116 -3.75 17.40 -2.67
CA GLU A 116 -4.21 17.89 -1.38
C GLU A 116 -3.35 17.31 -0.25
N MET A 117 -2.94 16.03 -0.34
CA MET A 117 -2.08 15.40 0.67
C MET A 117 -0.84 16.24 1.00
N ILE A 118 -0.16 16.79 -0.02
CA ILE A 118 1.06 17.61 0.14
C ILE A 118 0.75 18.95 0.84
N LYS A 119 -0.47 19.47 0.68
CA LYS A 119 -0.89 20.77 1.25
C LYS A 119 -1.38 20.65 2.68
N MET A 120 -1.76 19.44 3.11
CA MET A 120 -2.30 19.20 4.45
C MET A 120 -1.28 19.52 5.53
N LYS A 121 -1.76 20.18 6.60
CA LYS A 121 -1.00 20.39 7.85
C LYS A 121 -1.58 19.64 9.03
N LYS A 122 -2.74 19.00 8.85
CA LYS A 122 -3.46 18.19 9.84
C LYS A 122 -4.50 17.32 9.13
N GLY A 123 -5.02 16.34 9.85
CA GLY A 123 -6.08 15.45 9.35
C GLY A 123 -5.53 14.21 8.65
N LYS A 124 -6.44 13.24 8.47
CA LYS A 124 -6.13 11.93 7.88
C LYS A 124 -6.04 12.05 6.36
N ALA A 125 -4.93 11.61 5.77
CA ALA A 125 -4.71 11.62 4.33
C ALA A 125 -5.00 10.25 3.69
N ALA A 126 -4.70 9.16 4.40
CA ALA A 126 -5.06 7.81 3.99
C ALA A 126 -5.44 6.95 5.20
N GLU A 127 -6.37 6.02 4.99
CA GLU A 127 -6.72 4.97 5.94
C GLU A 127 -5.77 3.79 5.75
N THR A 128 -5.07 3.37 6.82
CA THR A 128 -4.09 2.28 6.75
C THR A 128 -4.82 0.93 6.79
N ILE A 129 -4.52 0.04 5.83
CA ILE A 129 -5.19 -1.27 5.71
C ILE A 129 -4.24 -2.46 5.78
N HIS A 130 -2.94 -2.23 5.62
CA HIS A 130 -1.89 -3.23 5.79
C HIS A 130 -0.58 -2.53 6.13
N TRP A 131 0.21 -3.01 7.10
CA TRP A 131 1.47 -2.39 7.52
C TRP A 131 2.50 -3.42 7.97
N ILE A 132 3.78 -3.04 8.00
CA ILE A 132 4.83 -3.90 8.54
C ILE A 132 4.54 -4.20 10.01
N GLY A 133 4.36 -5.49 10.33
CA GLY A 133 4.08 -5.99 11.67
C GLY A 133 2.60 -6.31 11.93
N ASP A 134 1.72 -6.16 10.92
CA ASP A 134 0.37 -6.71 11.01
C ASP A 134 0.34 -8.23 10.73
N GLU A 135 -0.83 -8.83 10.92
CA GLU A 135 -1.00 -10.28 10.78
C GLU A 135 -0.70 -10.79 9.36
N LEU A 136 -0.99 -9.99 8.31
CA LEU A 136 -0.70 -10.37 6.94
C LEU A 136 0.82 -10.34 6.68
N TRP A 137 1.52 -9.32 7.19
CA TRP A 137 2.98 -9.20 7.10
C TRP A 137 3.69 -10.37 7.81
N GLU A 138 3.21 -10.75 8.99
CA GLU A 138 3.76 -11.89 9.73
C GLU A 138 3.49 -13.22 9.03
N LEU A 139 2.32 -13.39 8.39
CA LEU A 139 2.01 -14.58 7.58
C LEU A 139 2.92 -14.71 6.34
N GLU A 140 3.38 -13.58 5.82
CA GLU A 140 4.30 -13.52 4.69
C GLU A 140 5.77 -13.87 5.05
N THR A 141 6.09 -14.05 6.34
CA THR A 141 7.47 -14.28 6.86
C THR A 141 7.75 -15.76 7.10
#